data_AF-A0A953WSD2-F1
#
_entry.id   AF-A0A953WSD2-F1
#
_cell.length_a   1.000
_cell.length_b   1.000
_cell.length_c   1.000
_cell.angle_alpha   90.00
_cell.angle_beta   90.00
_cell.angle_gamma   90.00
#
_symmetry.space_group_name_H-M   'P 1'
#
loop_
_entity.id
_entity.type
_entity.pdbx_description
1 polymer ?
#
loop_
_entity_poly.entity_id
_entity_poly.type
_entity_poly.pdbx_seq_one_letter_code
_entity_poly.pdbx_strand_id
1 'polypeptide(L)'
;MAERFSFDGALLHGFRAAHARTFPWSFALAFALISTGLTSVALFLARGTLFRFFDAAEALEGQPTPADPWQAITSLFGVLAPLVPWLALSSVISWIVWAMFEAASQRRYIRNEVFSLRFGADELRMMATGFLWYLMQLVLFIVPILIIVSSSVGALHSVVDGTLSEREFERLMLQRAAVVFGLMLILLPVYVFFATRLSPCFAMTIKDRRIVFRGAWPVSRGRFWPILGAFLLISIVGGMAVGLISSLAQILLLPVMMGSTFVTDEVPDLRDLFTPAFFFAMAAYMFVRFFMTGLLMHYCDGPAAFAARHDPAGGVDDTEKIATFD
;
A
#
# COMPACT_ATOMS: atom_id res chain seq x y z
N MET A 1 0.94 34.35 17.13
CA MET A 1 1.30 34.51 15.71
C MET A 1 1.28 33.12 15.09
N ALA A 2 0.45 32.87 14.07
CA ALA A 2 0.49 31.60 13.36
C ALA A 2 1.88 31.46 12.73
N GLU A 3 2.62 30.40 13.08
CA GLU A 3 3.96 30.17 12.51
C GLU A 3 3.85 30.17 10.98
N ARG A 4 4.76 30.88 10.30
CA ARG A 4 4.83 30.81 8.84
C ARG A 4 5.13 29.37 8.44
N PHE A 5 4.47 28.89 7.38
CA PHE A 5 4.72 27.56 6.83
C PHE A 5 6.22 27.35 6.57
N SER A 6 6.79 26.32 7.20
CA SER A 6 8.22 26.00 7.15
C SER A 6 8.45 24.51 6.97
N PHE A 7 9.64 24.14 6.49
CA PHE A 7 10.06 22.74 6.35
C PHE A 7 10.07 22.02 7.71
N ASP A 8 10.68 22.63 8.72
CA ASP A 8 10.75 22.08 10.08
C ASP A 8 9.36 21.90 10.69
N GLY A 9 8.45 22.85 10.42
CA GLY A 9 7.05 22.76 10.81
C GLY A 9 6.36 21.56 10.18
N ALA A 10 6.51 21.37 8.87
CA ALA A 10 5.92 20.24 8.14
C ALA A 10 6.50 18.88 8.59
N LEU A 11 7.81 18.83 8.84
CA LEU A 11 8.50 17.61 9.29
C LEU A 11 8.10 17.21 10.71
N LEU A 12 8.04 18.18 11.63
CA LEU A 12 7.79 17.92 13.05
C LEU A 12 6.29 17.94 13.41
N HIS A 13 5.40 18.26 12.46
CA HIS A 13 3.97 18.37 12.74
C HIS A 13 3.38 17.09 13.34
N GLY A 14 3.77 15.93 12.83
CA GLY A 14 3.34 14.62 13.36
C GLY A 14 3.61 14.43 14.86
N PHE A 15 4.75 14.95 15.31
CA PHE A 15 5.24 14.85 16.69
C PHE A 15 4.73 15.97 17.61
N ARG A 16 4.36 17.12 17.04
CA ARG A 16 3.90 18.30 17.80
C ARG A 16 2.37 18.44 17.85
N ALA A 17 1.64 17.80 16.95
CA ALA A 17 0.18 17.87 16.90
C ALA A 17 -0.47 17.31 18.18
N ALA A 18 -1.70 17.76 18.48
CA ALA A 18 -2.47 17.32 19.64
C ALA A 18 -2.47 15.79 19.79
N HIS A 19 -2.45 15.29 21.03
CA HIS A 19 -2.45 13.86 21.35
C HIS A 19 -1.24 13.05 20.82
N ALA A 20 -0.09 13.68 20.52
CA ALA A 20 1.11 13.01 20.00
C ALA A 20 1.65 11.86 20.85
N ARG A 21 1.42 11.89 22.16
CA ARG A 21 1.93 10.84 23.08
C ARG A 21 1.10 9.57 23.08
N THR A 22 -0.17 9.62 22.71
CA THR A 22 -1.10 8.49 22.87
C THR A 22 -1.67 8.03 21.53
N PHE A 23 -1.99 8.96 20.64
CA PHE A 23 -2.67 8.65 19.38
C PHE A 23 -1.86 7.73 18.45
N PRO A 24 -0.56 7.98 18.15
CA PRO A 24 0.19 7.15 17.20
C PRO A 24 0.23 5.67 17.62
N TRP A 25 0.34 5.42 18.93
CA TRP A 25 0.40 4.07 19.48
C TRP A 25 -0.95 3.35 19.39
N SER A 26 -2.05 4.01 19.77
CA SER A 26 -3.39 3.44 19.63
C SER A 26 -3.77 3.21 18.17
N PHE A 27 -3.41 4.16 17.30
CA PHE A 27 -3.60 4.07 15.85
C PHE A 27 -2.85 2.87 15.27
N ALA A 28 -1.55 2.77 15.55
CA ALA A 28 -0.70 1.69 15.04
C ALA A 28 -1.13 0.33 15.58
N LEU A 29 -1.51 0.25 16.86
CA LEU A 29 -2.03 -0.97 17.47
C LEU A 29 -3.32 -1.43 16.79
N ALA A 30 -4.29 -0.53 16.61
CA ALA A 30 -5.54 -0.87 15.93
C ALA A 30 -5.30 -1.27 14.46
N PHE A 31 -4.43 -0.55 13.76
CA PHE A 31 -4.05 -0.86 12.37
C PHE A 31 -3.39 -2.23 12.27
N ALA A 32 -2.48 -2.55 13.19
CA ALA A 32 -1.81 -3.84 13.27
C ALA A 32 -2.80 -4.97 13.52
N LEU A 33 -3.69 -4.84 14.51
CA LEU A 33 -4.66 -5.88 14.85
C LEU A 33 -5.62 -6.16 13.69
N ILE A 34 -6.21 -5.12 13.10
CA ILE A 34 -7.16 -5.26 12.00
C ILE A 34 -6.47 -5.83 10.75
N SER A 35 -5.33 -5.27 10.35
CA SER A 35 -4.62 -5.70 9.13
C SER A 35 -4.06 -7.13 9.28
N THR A 36 -3.56 -7.48 10.47
CA THR A 36 -3.09 -8.85 10.76
C THR A 36 -4.24 -9.83 10.74
N GLY A 37 -5.37 -9.49 11.37
CA GLY A 37 -6.57 -10.33 11.36
C GLY A 37 -7.06 -10.58 9.93
N LEU A 38 -7.21 -9.51 9.14
CA LEU A 38 -7.66 -9.61 7.74
C LEU A 38 -6.70 -10.43 6.89
N THR A 39 -5.39 -10.21 7.01
CA THR A 39 -4.40 -10.93 6.21
C THR A 39 -4.31 -12.40 6.63
N SER A 40 -4.43 -12.69 7.93
CA SER A 40 -4.42 -14.07 8.46
C SER A 40 -5.66 -14.84 8.00
N VAL A 41 -6.83 -14.21 8.03
CA VAL A 41 -8.07 -14.81 7.50
C VAL A 41 -7.95 -15.04 5.99
N ALA A 42 -7.42 -14.06 5.25
CA ALA A 42 -7.21 -14.21 3.80
C ALA A 42 -6.25 -15.36 3.47
N LEU A 43 -5.13 -15.47 4.18
CA LEU A 43 -4.17 -16.57 4.03
C LEU A 43 -4.81 -17.92 4.36
N PHE A 44 -5.57 -17.99 5.46
CA PHE A 44 -6.26 -19.21 5.87
C PHE A 44 -7.31 -19.66 4.84
N LEU A 45 -8.07 -18.73 4.26
CA LEU A 45 -9.04 -19.03 3.22
C LEU A 45 -8.37 -19.42 1.89
N ALA A 46 -7.23 -18.81 1.58
CA ALA A 46 -6.48 -19.08 0.36
C ALA A 46 -5.71 -20.42 0.37
N ARG A 47 -5.40 -20.97 1.56
CA ARG A 47 -4.53 -22.15 1.72
C ARG A 47 -4.92 -23.35 0.84
N GLY A 48 -6.21 -23.65 0.71
CA GLY A 48 -6.67 -24.79 -0.09
C GLY A 48 -6.49 -24.57 -1.58
N THR A 49 -6.56 -23.33 -2.05
CA THR A 49 -6.25 -22.99 -3.44
C THR A 49 -4.75 -22.97 -3.69
N LEU A 50 -3.95 -22.53 -2.71
CA LEU A 50 -2.50 -22.67 -2.77
C LEU A 50 -2.11 -24.14 -2.91
N PHE A 51 -2.60 -25.05 -2.06
CA PHE A 51 -2.30 -26.48 -2.19
C PHE A 51 -2.65 -27.03 -3.57
N ARG A 52 -3.84 -26.74 -4.09
CA ARG A 52 -4.23 -27.18 -5.44
C ARG A 52 -3.33 -26.62 -6.55
N PHE A 53 -2.82 -25.40 -6.38
CA PHE A 53 -1.91 -24.79 -7.33
C PHE A 53 -0.56 -25.53 -7.34
N PHE A 54 -0.04 -25.87 -6.16
CA PHE A 54 1.19 -26.67 -6.05
C PHE A 54 1.01 -28.08 -6.59
N ASP A 55 -0.09 -28.76 -6.26
CA ASP A 55 -0.40 -30.09 -6.81
C ASP A 55 -0.47 -30.05 -8.35
N ALA A 56 -1.06 -28.99 -8.91
CA ALA A 56 -1.15 -28.80 -10.36
C ALA A 56 0.23 -28.50 -10.99
N ALA A 57 1.11 -27.77 -10.30
CA ALA A 57 2.47 -27.52 -10.77
C ALA A 57 3.30 -28.82 -10.79
N GLU A 58 3.27 -29.61 -9.72
CA GLU A 58 3.98 -30.89 -9.62
C GLU A 58 3.47 -31.89 -10.68
N ALA A 59 2.16 -31.94 -10.90
CA ALA A 59 1.57 -32.78 -11.94
C ALA A 59 2.01 -32.40 -13.37
N LEU A 60 2.39 -31.15 -13.61
CA LEU A 60 2.93 -30.69 -14.88
C LEU A 60 4.43 -31.00 -15.03
N GLU A 61 5.19 -30.92 -13.94
CA GLU A 61 6.61 -31.31 -13.93
C GLU A 61 6.80 -32.81 -14.16
N GLY A 62 5.86 -33.64 -13.68
CA GLY A 62 5.89 -35.10 -13.87
C GLY A 62 5.46 -35.58 -15.27
N GLN A 63 4.97 -34.70 -16.14
CA GLN A 63 4.52 -35.08 -17.49
C GLN A 63 5.66 -34.91 -18.52
N PRO A 64 5.91 -35.92 -19.39
CA PRO A 64 6.72 -35.69 -20.56
C PRO A 64 6.06 -34.59 -21.41
N THR A 65 6.89 -33.66 -21.90
CA THR A 65 6.55 -32.37 -22.52
C THR A 65 5.10 -32.29 -23.02
N PRO A 66 4.23 -31.43 -22.44
CA PRO A 66 2.83 -31.34 -22.84
C PRO A 66 2.67 -31.13 -24.34
N ALA A 67 1.76 -31.87 -24.97
CA ALA A 67 1.45 -31.72 -26.40
C ALA A 67 0.89 -30.33 -26.75
N ASP A 68 0.32 -29.63 -25.76
CA ASP A 68 -0.08 -28.22 -25.83
C ASP A 68 0.34 -27.50 -24.53
N PRO A 69 1.45 -26.74 -24.55
CA PRO A 69 1.91 -25.98 -23.39
C PRO A 69 0.93 -24.88 -22.94
N TRP A 70 0.03 -24.41 -23.84
CA TRP A 70 -0.97 -23.40 -23.49
C TRP A 70 -2.05 -23.98 -22.58
N GLN A 71 -2.51 -25.19 -22.88
CA GLN A 71 -3.48 -25.89 -22.05
C GLN A 71 -2.91 -26.20 -20.66
N ALA A 72 -1.61 -26.52 -20.57
CA ALA A 72 -0.91 -26.71 -19.30
C ALA A 72 -0.86 -25.43 -18.46
N ILE A 73 -0.47 -24.30 -19.05
CA ILE A 73 -0.40 -23.00 -18.35
C ILE A 73 -1.80 -22.53 -17.93
N THR A 74 -2.78 -22.58 -18.83
CA THR A 74 -4.14 -22.12 -18.53
C THR A 74 -4.83 -22.99 -17.50
N SER A 75 -4.58 -24.30 -17.48
CA SER A 75 -5.08 -25.18 -16.42
C SER A 75 -4.43 -24.89 -15.06
N LEU A 76 -3.11 -24.65 -15.03
CA LEU A 76 -2.39 -24.25 -13.81
C LEU A 76 -2.92 -22.95 -13.21
N PHE A 77 -3.02 -21.88 -14.02
CA PHE A 77 -3.56 -20.59 -13.55
C PHE A 77 -5.07 -20.62 -13.35
N GLY A 78 -5.79 -21.52 -14.02
CA GLY A 78 -7.22 -21.76 -13.82
C GLY A 78 -7.54 -22.22 -12.39
N VAL A 79 -6.61 -22.91 -11.72
CA VAL A 79 -6.74 -23.28 -10.30
C VAL A 79 -6.86 -22.06 -9.39
N LEU A 80 -6.27 -20.92 -9.79
CA LEU A 80 -6.35 -19.65 -9.05
C LEU A 80 -7.64 -18.87 -9.32
N ALA A 81 -8.44 -19.22 -10.32
CA ALA A 81 -9.68 -18.52 -10.67
C ALA A 81 -10.65 -18.35 -9.47
N PRO A 82 -10.82 -19.34 -8.56
CA PRO A 82 -11.64 -19.17 -7.37
C PRO A 82 -11.13 -18.10 -6.40
N LEU A 83 -9.86 -17.67 -6.48
CA LEU A 83 -9.34 -16.55 -5.68
C LEU A 83 -9.80 -15.20 -6.20
N VAL A 84 -10.22 -15.07 -7.46
CA VAL A 84 -10.57 -13.77 -8.04
C VAL A 84 -11.69 -13.06 -7.27
N PRO A 85 -12.83 -13.72 -6.92
CA PRO A 85 -13.86 -13.09 -6.09
C PRO A 85 -13.35 -12.71 -4.70
N TRP A 86 -12.50 -13.54 -4.10
CA TRP A 86 -11.89 -13.25 -2.79
C TRP A 86 -10.93 -12.08 -2.84
N LEU A 87 -10.13 -11.96 -3.89
CA LEU A 87 -9.22 -10.83 -4.14
C LEU A 87 -10.03 -9.54 -4.31
N ALA A 88 -11.09 -9.57 -5.11
CA ALA A 88 -11.99 -8.41 -5.29
C ALA A 88 -12.62 -7.98 -3.95
N LEU A 89 -13.16 -8.94 -3.18
CA LEU A 89 -13.73 -8.67 -1.86
C LEU A 89 -12.67 -8.10 -0.89
N SER A 90 -11.49 -8.72 -0.83
CA SER A 90 -10.40 -8.28 0.04
C SER A 90 -9.90 -6.89 -0.32
N SER A 91 -9.93 -6.51 -1.61
CA SER A 91 -9.56 -5.18 -2.07
C SER A 91 -10.56 -4.13 -1.63
N VAL A 92 -11.87 -4.43 -1.69
CA VAL A 92 -12.92 -3.53 -1.19
C VAL A 92 -12.81 -3.36 0.33
N ILE A 93 -12.61 -4.45 1.07
CA ILE A 93 -12.42 -4.40 2.54
C ILE A 93 -11.17 -3.59 2.88
N SER A 94 -10.05 -3.84 2.21
CA SER A 94 -8.79 -3.12 2.42
C SER A 94 -8.95 -1.62 2.12
N TRP A 95 -9.73 -1.27 1.11
CA TRP A 95 -10.01 0.12 0.77
C TRP A 95 -10.86 0.82 1.83
N ILE A 96 -11.89 0.14 2.37
CA ILE A 96 -12.69 0.66 3.49
C ILE A 96 -11.81 0.88 4.72
N VAL A 97 -11.00 -0.12 5.08
CA VAL A 97 -10.09 -0.05 6.23
C VAL A 97 -9.10 1.10 6.05
N TRP A 98 -8.47 1.21 4.88
CA TRP A 98 -7.58 2.32 4.55
C TRP A 98 -8.29 3.67 4.75
N ALA A 99 -9.51 3.84 4.24
CA ALA A 99 -10.26 5.08 4.37
C ALA A 99 -10.62 5.41 5.83
N MET A 100 -10.94 4.41 6.66
CA MET A 100 -11.20 4.59 8.09
C MET A 100 -9.95 5.08 8.84
N PHE A 101 -8.79 4.49 8.56
CA PHE A 101 -7.54 4.89 9.18
C PHE A 101 -7.07 6.26 8.68
N GLU A 102 -7.14 6.51 7.37
CA GLU A 102 -6.82 7.82 6.79
C GLU A 102 -7.72 8.91 7.39
N ALA A 103 -9.04 8.69 7.47
CA ALA A 103 -9.96 9.65 8.06
C ALA A 103 -9.66 9.89 9.55
N ALA A 104 -9.33 8.85 10.33
CA ALA A 104 -8.94 9.00 11.72
C ALA A 104 -7.64 9.81 11.88
N SER A 105 -6.64 9.54 11.05
CA SER A 105 -5.36 10.26 10.99
C SER A 105 -5.59 11.75 10.71
N GLN A 106 -6.37 12.05 9.66
CA GLN A 106 -6.67 13.42 9.26
C GLN A 106 -7.56 14.16 10.28
N ARG A 107 -8.51 13.49 10.95
CA ARG A 107 -9.30 14.11 12.04
C ARG A 107 -8.45 14.53 13.23
N ARG A 108 -7.44 13.75 13.59
CA ARG A 108 -6.45 14.19 14.59
C ARG A 108 -5.74 15.45 14.11
N TYR A 109 -5.19 15.43 12.90
CA TYR A 109 -4.38 16.54 12.44
C TYR A 109 -5.18 17.81 12.20
N ILE A 110 -6.45 17.74 11.81
CA ILE A 110 -7.26 18.92 11.52
C ILE A 110 -8.10 19.33 12.71
N ARG A 111 -8.84 18.42 13.34
CA ARG A 111 -9.83 18.74 14.38
C ARG A 111 -9.36 18.42 15.81
N ASN A 112 -8.09 18.01 15.98
CA ASN A 112 -7.52 17.63 17.27
C ASN A 112 -8.28 16.51 18.00
N GLU A 113 -9.04 15.68 17.27
CA GLU A 113 -9.86 14.61 17.85
C GLU A 113 -9.01 13.47 18.45
N VAL A 114 -9.56 12.79 19.47
CA VAL A 114 -8.98 11.57 20.04
C VAL A 114 -9.20 10.39 19.08
N PHE A 115 -8.32 9.39 19.16
CA PHE A 115 -8.42 8.19 18.31
C PHE A 115 -9.79 7.53 18.43
N SER A 116 -10.48 7.44 17.30
CA SER A 116 -11.73 6.71 17.17
C SER A 116 -11.88 6.17 15.75
N LEU A 117 -12.23 4.89 15.66
CA LEU A 117 -12.61 4.23 14.41
C LEU A 117 -14.13 4.23 14.31
N ARG A 118 -14.64 4.86 13.25
CA ARG A 118 -16.06 4.94 12.94
C ARG A 118 -16.20 4.81 11.43
N PHE A 119 -17.40 4.44 10.98
CA PHE A 119 -17.75 4.50 9.58
C PHE A 119 -18.91 5.48 9.42
N GLY A 120 -18.63 6.63 8.84
CA GLY A 120 -19.58 7.71 8.69
C GLY A 120 -19.32 8.54 7.43
N ALA A 121 -19.87 9.75 7.42
CA ALA A 121 -19.80 10.64 6.25
C ALA A 121 -18.37 11.04 5.90
N ASP A 122 -17.49 11.18 6.88
CA ASP A 122 -16.09 11.56 6.66
C ASP A 122 -15.29 10.42 6.03
N GLU A 123 -15.52 9.17 6.41
CA GLU A 123 -14.92 7.98 5.78
C GLU A 123 -15.41 7.80 4.34
N LEU A 124 -16.70 8.00 4.06
CA LEU A 124 -17.23 7.91 2.70
C LEU A 124 -16.63 8.98 1.78
N ARG A 125 -16.46 10.20 2.30
CA ARG A 125 -15.75 11.26 1.57
C ARG A 125 -14.28 10.90 1.35
N MET A 126 -13.64 10.28 2.33
CA MET A 126 -12.25 9.80 2.21
C MET A 126 -12.11 8.71 1.14
N MET A 127 -13.07 7.77 1.07
CA MET A 127 -13.15 6.78 0.01
C MET A 127 -13.27 7.46 -1.36
N ALA A 128 -14.20 8.41 -1.52
CA ALA A 128 -14.37 9.12 -2.79
C ALA A 128 -13.10 9.90 -3.21
N THR A 129 -12.44 10.59 -2.29
CA THR A 129 -11.16 11.28 -2.57
C THR A 129 -10.07 10.27 -2.92
N GLY A 130 -9.99 9.13 -2.23
CA GLY A 130 -9.08 8.03 -2.55
C GLY A 130 -9.35 7.41 -3.92
N PHE A 131 -10.62 7.31 -4.34
CA PHE A 131 -10.98 6.85 -5.68
C PHE A 131 -10.49 7.82 -6.77
N LEU A 132 -10.65 9.12 -6.57
CA LEU A 132 -10.11 10.13 -7.49
C LEU A 132 -8.58 10.07 -7.57
N TRP A 133 -7.93 9.78 -6.44
CA TRP A 133 -6.49 9.55 -6.39
C TRP A 133 -6.08 8.32 -7.19
N TYR A 134 -6.80 7.21 -7.01
CA TYR A 134 -6.58 5.98 -7.75
C TYR A 134 -6.81 6.16 -9.25
N LEU A 135 -7.82 6.93 -9.65
CA LEU A 135 -8.08 7.24 -11.06
C LEU A 135 -6.94 8.07 -11.67
N MET A 136 -6.40 9.04 -10.93
CA MET A 136 -5.21 9.79 -11.37
C MET A 136 -4.00 8.86 -11.54
N GLN A 137 -3.77 7.96 -10.58
CA GLN A 137 -2.70 6.97 -10.67
C GLN A 137 -2.91 6.04 -11.88
N LEU A 138 -4.14 5.57 -12.10
CA LEU A 138 -4.49 4.76 -13.26
C LEU A 138 -4.17 5.49 -14.56
N VAL A 139 -4.59 6.75 -14.73
CA VAL A 139 -4.30 7.54 -15.95
C VAL A 139 -2.79 7.66 -16.21
N LEU A 140 -1.99 7.85 -15.16
CA LEU A 140 -0.53 7.96 -15.30
C LEU A 140 0.14 6.61 -15.63
N PHE A 141 -0.33 5.52 -15.04
CA PHE A 141 0.32 4.21 -15.13
C PHE A 141 -0.34 3.22 -16.09
N ILE A 142 -1.47 3.56 -16.72
CA ILE A 142 -2.21 2.65 -17.61
C ILE A 142 -1.36 2.19 -18.80
N VAL A 143 -0.61 3.09 -19.45
CA VAL A 143 0.24 2.75 -20.60
C VAL A 143 1.33 1.73 -20.21
N PRO A 144 2.15 1.97 -19.17
CA PRO A 144 3.08 0.97 -18.67
C PRO A 144 2.42 -0.36 -18.31
N ILE A 145 1.27 -0.34 -17.64
CA ILE A 145 0.52 -1.55 -17.26
C ILE A 145 0.10 -2.33 -18.51
N LEU A 146 -0.46 -1.65 -19.52
CA LEU A 146 -0.86 -2.27 -20.77
C LEU A 146 0.33 -2.85 -21.52
N ILE A 147 1.49 -2.17 -21.53
CA ILE A 147 2.71 -2.69 -22.14
C ILE A 147 3.14 -3.98 -21.43
N ILE A 148 3.20 -3.99 -20.09
CA ILE A 148 3.56 -5.17 -19.31
C ILE A 148 2.59 -6.31 -19.64
N VAL A 149 1.28 -6.11 -19.44
CA VAL A 149 0.27 -7.16 -19.60
C VAL A 149 0.24 -7.70 -21.03
N SER A 150 0.19 -6.82 -22.04
CA SER A 150 0.19 -7.25 -23.44
C SER A 150 1.49 -7.96 -23.84
N SER A 151 2.64 -7.50 -23.32
CA SER A 151 3.93 -8.13 -23.60
C SER A 151 4.08 -9.48 -22.92
N SER A 152 3.60 -9.64 -21.68
CA SER A 152 3.66 -10.92 -20.95
C SER A 152 2.76 -11.95 -21.61
N VAL A 153 1.54 -11.59 -21.99
CA VAL A 153 0.61 -12.50 -22.66
C VAL A 153 1.09 -12.85 -24.06
N GLY A 154 1.49 -11.85 -24.85
CA GLY A 154 1.95 -12.06 -26.23
C GLY A 154 3.26 -12.85 -26.31
N ALA A 155 4.22 -12.56 -25.43
CA ALA A 155 5.49 -13.27 -25.41
C ALA A 155 5.34 -14.72 -24.94
N LEU A 156 4.47 -14.95 -23.94
CA LEU A 156 4.14 -16.30 -23.48
C LEU A 156 3.50 -17.13 -24.60
N HIS A 157 2.56 -16.55 -25.35
CA HIS A 157 1.95 -17.20 -26.51
C HIS A 157 3.01 -17.59 -27.57
N SER A 158 3.93 -16.68 -27.89
CA SER A 158 4.96 -16.94 -28.90
C SER A 158 6.03 -17.98 -28.50
N VAL A 159 6.33 -18.13 -27.20
CA VAL A 159 7.21 -19.21 -26.71
C VAL A 159 6.48 -20.56 -26.78
N VAL A 160 5.22 -20.57 -26.38
CA VAL A 160 4.39 -21.78 -26.39
C VAL A 160 4.19 -22.33 -27.80
N ASP A 161 4.00 -21.46 -28.79
CA ASP A 161 3.87 -21.86 -30.20
C ASP A 161 5.21 -22.26 -30.84
N GLY A 162 6.32 -22.23 -30.11
CA GLY A 162 7.67 -22.53 -30.62
C GLY A 162 8.20 -21.51 -31.63
N THR A 163 7.51 -20.37 -31.79
CA THR A 163 7.88 -19.31 -32.75
C THR A 163 9.09 -18.48 -32.32
N LEU A 164 9.40 -18.50 -31.02
CA LEU A 164 10.56 -17.83 -30.43
C LEU A 164 11.43 -18.84 -29.68
N SER A 165 12.74 -18.76 -29.91
CA SER A 165 13.71 -19.45 -29.07
C SER A 165 13.72 -18.85 -27.66
N GLU A 166 14.08 -19.64 -26.64
CA GLU A 166 14.27 -19.18 -25.25
C GLU A 166 15.14 -17.92 -25.16
N ARG A 167 16.24 -17.87 -25.93
CA ARG A 167 17.16 -16.70 -25.97
C ARG A 167 16.50 -15.46 -26.59
N GLU A 168 15.59 -15.64 -27.54
CA GLU A 168 14.86 -14.54 -28.16
C GLU A 168 13.77 -14.01 -27.23
N PHE A 169 13.11 -14.92 -26.50
CA PHE A 169 12.18 -14.57 -25.43
C PHE A 169 12.85 -13.75 -24.33
N GLU A 170 14.00 -14.20 -23.82
CA GLU A 170 14.77 -13.46 -22.81
C GLU A 170 15.12 -12.06 -23.31
N ARG A 171 15.61 -11.94 -24.54
CA ARG A 171 15.96 -10.65 -25.15
C ARG A 171 14.75 -9.73 -25.31
N LEU A 172 13.61 -10.27 -25.73
CA LEU A 172 12.36 -9.52 -25.83
C LEU A 172 11.88 -9.05 -24.45
N MET A 173 11.91 -9.91 -23.44
CA MET A 173 11.55 -9.55 -22.06
C MET A 173 12.48 -8.47 -21.50
N LEU A 174 13.79 -8.59 -21.69
CA LEU A 174 14.77 -7.57 -21.31
C LEU A 174 14.51 -6.23 -22.00
N GLN A 175 14.24 -6.24 -23.31
CA GLN A 175 13.92 -5.02 -24.06
C GLN A 175 12.63 -4.37 -23.55
N ARG A 176 11.60 -5.16 -23.28
CA ARG A 176 10.31 -4.65 -22.76
C ARG A 176 10.46 -4.11 -21.34
N ALA A 177 11.19 -4.83 -20.48
CA ALA A 177 11.52 -4.37 -19.14
C ALA A 177 12.28 -3.03 -19.18
N ALA A 178 13.25 -2.88 -20.09
CA ALA A 178 13.97 -1.63 -20.29
C ALA A 178 13.05 -0.48 -20.75
N VAL A 179 12.11 -0.73 -21.67
CA VAL A 179 11.12 0.27 -22.10
C VAL A 179 10.21 0.69 -20.96
N VAL A 180 9.66 -0.27 -20.21
CA VAL A 180 8.80 -0.01 -19.05
C VAL A 180 9.58 0.75 -17.97
N PHE A 181 10.82 0.35 -17.69
CA PHE A 181 11.69 1.02 -16.73
C PHE A 181 12.00 2.46 -17.15
N GLY A 182 12.36 2.68 -18.43
CA GLY A 182 12.59 4.02 -18.97
C GLY A 182 11.34 4.90 -18.87
N LEU A 183 10.17 4.35 -19.18
CA LEU A 183 8.89 5.05 -19.06
C LEU A 183 8.55 5.36 -17.59
N MET A 184 8.80 4.43 -16.66
CA MET A 184 8.66 4.65 -15.22
C MET A 184 9.57 5.78 -14.73
N LEU A 185 10.81 5.85 -15.22
CA LEU A 185 11.77 6.88 -14.81
C LEU A 185 11.32 8.29 -15.25
N ILE A 186 10.57 8.40 -16.35
CA ILE A 186 9.98 9.65 -16.83
C ILE A 186 8.67 9.97 -16.09
N LEU A 187 7.81 8.97 -15.87
CA LEU A 187 6.51 9.15 -15.24
C LEU A 187 6.63 9.38 -13.72
N LEU A 188 7.66 8.85 -13.07
CA LEU A 188 7.85 8.97 -11.63
C LEU A 188 7.98 10.44 -11.18
N PRO A 189 8.84 11.30 -11.77
CA PRO A 189 8.86 12.73 -11.45
C PRO A 189 7.52 13.44 -11.67
N VAL A 190 6.81 13.08 -12.75
CA VAL A 190 5.47 13.64 -13.04
C VAL A 190 4.49 13.23 -11.94
N TYR A 191 4.48 11.95 -11.56
CA TYR A 191 3.67 11.44 -10.47
C TYR A 191 4.02 12.12 -9.14
N VAL A 192 5.30 12.21 -8.77
CA VAL A 192 5.75 12.86 -7.53
C VAL A 192 5.33 14.32 -7.51
N PHE A 193 5.40 15.03 -8.64
CA PHE A 193 4.93 16.39 -8.76
C PHE A 193 3.43 16.51 -8.44
N PHE A 194 2.58 15.72 -9.11
CA PHE A 194 1.13 15.73 -8.86
C PHE A 194 0.77 15.22 -7.46
N ALA A 195 1.44 14.17 -6.99
CA ALA A 195 1.22 13.57 -5.67
C ALA A 195 1.52 14.57 -4.55
N THR A 196 2.66 15.25 -4.60
CA THR A 196 3.01 16.26 -3.59
C THR A 196 2.00 17.41 -3.62
N ARG A 197 1.64 17.87 -4.82
CA ARG A 197 0.73 19.00 -5.04
C ARG A 197 -0.69 18.76 -4.54
N LEU A 198 -1.19 17.56 -4.75
CA LEU A 198 -2.55 17.18 -4.43
C LEU A 198 -2.66 16.50 -3.07
N SER A 199 -1.55 16.12 -2.43
CA SER A 199 -1.55 15.48 -1.09
C SER A 199 -2.41 16.18 -0.02
N PRO A 200 -2.55 17.52 0.03
CA PRO A 200 -3.43 18.16 1.02
C PRO A 200 -4.93 17.88 0.82
N CYS A 201 -5.33 17.25 -0.28
CA CYS A 201 -6.74 16.97 -0.59
C CYS A 201 -7.43 16.12 0.48
N PHE A 202 -6.73 15.16 1.08
CA PHE A 202 -7.27 14.28 2.12
C PHE A 202 -7.57 15.08 3.40
N ALA A 203 -6.60 15.89 3.84
CA ALA A 203 -6.74 16.75 5.00
C ALA A 203 -7.86 17.80 4.82
N MET A 204 -7.90 18.45 3.65
CA MET A 204 -8.95 19.42 3.34
C MET A 204 -10.33 18.81 3.19
N THR A 205 -10.44 17.56 2.73
CA THR A 205 -11.73 16.86 2.64
C THR A 205 -12.36 16.71 4.02
N ILE A 206 -11.55 16.45 5.05
CA ILE A 206 -11.99 16.40 6.44
C ILE A 206 -12.25 17.80 7.00
N LYS A 207 -11.40 18.78 6.70
CA LYS A 207 -11.60 20.18 7.10
C LYS A 207 -12.93 20.73 6.62
N ASP A 208 -13.17 20.68 5.31
CA ASP A 208 -14.30 21.31 4.65
C ASP A 208 -15.58 20.45 4.68
N ARG A 209 -15.49 19.20 5.15
CA ARG A 209 -16.61 18.22 5.14
C ARG A 209 -17.22 18.05 3.74
N ARG A 210 -16.41 18.15 2.70
CA ARG A 210 -16.80 18.00 1.29
C ARG A 210 -15.63 17.39 0.52
N ILE A 211 -15.89 16.76 -0.63
CA ILE A 211 -14.83 16.19 -1.47
C ILE A 211 -14.06 17.33 -2.13
N VAL A 212 -12.81 17.56 -1.72
CA VAL A 212 -11.97 18.64 -2.26
C VAL A 212 -10.70 18.08 -2.89
N PHE A 213 -10.77 17.75 -4.18
CA PHE A 213 -9.60 17.25 -4.93
C PHE A 213 -8.80 18.39 -5.58
N ARG A 214 -9.46 19.22 -6.40
CA ARG A 214 -8.81 20.33 -7.12
C ARG A 214 -8.45 21.52 -6.24
N GLY A 215 -9.17 21.71 -5.14
CA GLY A 215 -8.89 22.80 -4.19
C GLY A 215 -7.55 22.66 -3.48
N ALA A 216 -6.85 21.52 -3.60
CA ALA A 216 -5.56 21.29 -2.95
C ALA A 216 -4.41 22.05 -3.63
N TRP A 217 -4.63 22.42 -4.89
CA TRP A 217 -3.61 23.04 -5.74
C TRP A 217 -3.13 24.42 -5.24
N PRO A 218 -4.01 25.35 -4.84
CA PRO A 218 -3.58 26.64 -4.29
C PRO A 218 -2.84 26.48 -2.96
N VAL A 219 -3.21 25.50 -2.13
CA VAL A 219 -2.61 25.26 -0.80
C VAL A 219 -1.14 24.85 -0.90
N SER A 220 -0.79 24.04 -1.90
CA SER A 220 0.60 23.64 -2.15
C SER A 220 1.38 24.68 -2.99
N ARG A 221 0.76 25.77 -3.45
CA ARG A 221 1.40 26.79 -4.31
C ARG A 221 2.44 27.60 -3.52
N GLY A 222 3.68 27.62 -4.03
CA GLY A 222 4.82 28.26 -3.37
C GLY A 222 5.45 27.45 -2.23
N ARG A 223 4.90 26.27 -1.90
CA ARG A 223 5.31 25.43 -0.75
C ARG A 223 5.73 24.01 -1.15
N PHE A 224 5.92 23.77 -2.45
CA PHE A 224 6.20 22.44 -2.99
C PHE A 224 7.43 21.77 -2.37
N TRP A 225 8.59 22.45 -2.39
CA TRP A 225 9.86 21.86 -1.94
C TRP A 225 9.87 21.49 -0.45
N PRO A 226 9.38 22.34 0.48
CA PRO A 226 9.31 21.92 1.86
C PRO A 226 8.36 20.73 2.09
N ILE A 227 7.21 20.68 1.40
CA ILE A 227 6.27 19.55 1.50
C ILE A 227 6.94 18.27 0.99
N LEU A 228 7.51 18.31 -0.23
CA LEU A 228 8.20 17.18 -0.84
C LEU A 228 9.35 16.69 0.03
N GLY A 229 10.19 17.61 0.52
CA GLY A 229 11.33 17.26 1.37
C GLY A 229 10.87 16.59 2.67
N ALA A 230 9.81 17.09 3.31
CA ALA A 230 9.29 16.50 4.54
C ALA A 230 8.74 15.10 4.29
N PHE A 231 7.96 14.90 3.20
CA PHE A 231 7.51 13.58 2.78
C PHE A 231 8.67 12.62 2.53
N LEU A 232 9.69 13.07 1.79
CA LEU A 232 10.83 12.24 1.41
C LEU A 232 11.65 11.84 2.64
N LEU A 233 11.91 12.78 3.56
CA LEU A 233 12.66 12.49 4.78
C LEU A 233 11.88 11.52 5.69
N ILE A 234 10.58 11.76 5.93
CA ILE A 234 9.75 10.87 6.75
C ILE A 234 9.64 9.49 6.11
N SER A 235 9.40 9.43 4.80
CA SER A 235 9.23 8.16 4.08
C SER A 235 10.53 7.35 4.03
N ILE A 236 11.69 7.99 3.84
CA ILE A 236 12.99 7.30 3.85
C ILE A 236 13.33 6.84 5.26
N VAL A 237 13.38 7.75 6.24
CA VAL A 237 13.79 7.40 7.60
C VAL A 237 12.82 6.42 8.24
N GLY A 238 11.52 6.70 8.12
CA GLY A 238 10.48 5.81 8.63
C GLY A 238 10.40 4.50 7.86
N GLY A 239 10.56 4.52 6.52
CA GLY A 239 10.62 3.32 5.69
C GLY A 239 11.81 2.43 6.03
N MET A 240 12.99 3.02 6.29
CA MET A 240 14.17 2.28 6.78
C MET A 240 13.89 1.64 8.14
N ALA A 241 13.25 2.35 9.06
CA ALA A 241 12.90 1.79 10.37
C ALA A 241 11.90 0.63 10.24
N VAL A 242 10.86 0.78 9.43
CA VAL A 242 9.89 -0.29 9.12
C VAL A 242 10.61 -1.49 8.50
N GLY A 243 11.46 -1.25 7.51
CA GLY A 243 12.22 -2.28 6.81
C GLY A 243 13.15 -3.05 7.75
N LEU A 244 13.96 -2.34 8.54
CA LEU A 244 14.88 -2.95 9.50
C LEU A 244 14.15 -3.79 10.54
N ILE A 245 13.12 -3.24 11.19
CA ILE A 245 12.37 -3.95 12.23
C ILE A 245 11.62 -5.15 11.64
N SER A 246 11.03 -5.00 10.46
CA SER A 246 10.35 -6.11 9.78
C SER A 246 11.34 -7.22 9.39
N SER A 247 12.51 -6.87 8.88
CA SER A 247 13.55 -7.85 8.53
C SER A 247 14.07 -8.58 9.78
N LEU A 248 14.29 -7.87 10.89
CA LEU A 248 14.70 -8.51 12.15
C LEU A 248 13.60 -9.45 12.68
N ALA A 249 12.33 -9.03 12.63
CA ALA A 249 11.21 -9.88 13.01
C ALA A 249 11.11 -11.12 12.10
N GLN A 250 11.32 -10.96 10.80
CA GLN A 250 11.32 -12.07 9.84
C GLN A 250 12.45 -13.06 10.16
N ILE A 251 13.69 -12.59 10.35
CA ILE A 251 14.84 -13.45 10.68
C ILE A 251 14.57 -14.23 11.97
N LEU A 252 14.02 -13.56 12.99
CA LEU A 252 13.73 -14.20 14.28
C LEU A 252 12.63 -15.26 14.19
N LEU A 253 11.61 -15.03 13.36
CA LEU A 253 10.44 -15.90 13.24
C LEU A 253 10.58 -16.97 12.15
N LEU A 254 11.53 -16.82 11.23
CA LEU A 254 11.76 -17.74 10.10
C LEU A 254 11.96 -19.20 10.54
N PRO A 255 12.74 -19.53 11.59
CA PRO A 255 12.88 -20.92 12.04
C PRO A 255 11.55 -21.54 12.49
N VAL A 256 10.66 -20.74 13.09
CA VAL A 256 9.33 -21.20 13.51
C VAL A 256 8.41 -21.39 12.31
N MET A 257 8.52 -20.52 11.30
CA MET A 257 7.76 -20.65 10.05
C MET A 257 8.20 -21.87 9.24
N MET A 258 9.49 -22.19 9.24
CA MET A 258 10.05 -23.32 8.47
C MET A 258 10.06 -24.64 9.25
N GLY A 259 9.89 -24.63 10.58
CA GLY A 259 9.81 -25.84 11.39
C GLY A 259 11.05 -26.73 11.28
N SER A 260 10.85 -28.06 11.27
CA SER A 260 11.93 -29.05 11.11
C SER A 260 12.70 -28.91 9.80
N THR A 261 12.05 -28.37 8.77
CA THR A 261 12.64 -28.10 7.45
C THR A 261 13.62 -26.94 7.41
N PHE A 262 13.78 -26.20 8.50
CA PHE A 262 14.91 -25.28 8.64
C PHE A 262 16.26 -26.02 8.79
N VAL A 263 16.24 -27.30 9.19
CA VAL A 263 17.42 -28.08 9.55
C VAL A 263 17.73 -29.20 8.54
N THR A 264 16.76 -29.58 7.69
CA THR A 264 16.91 -30.66 6.70
C THR A 264 17.14 -30.10 5.29
N ASP A 265 18.01 -30.73 4.51
CA ASP A 265 18.24 -30.40 3.08
C ASP A 265 17.10 -30.89 2.15
N GLU A 266 16.09 -31.56 2.71
CA GLU A 266 14.92 -32.01 1.95
C GLU A 266 13.96 -30.85 1.67
N VAL A 267 13.47 -30.78 0.42
CA VAL A 267 12.44 -29.81 0.04
C VAL A 267 11.12 -30.22 0.71
N PRO A 268 10.56 -29.41 1.63
CA PRO A 268 9.29 -29.73 2.26
C PRO A 268 8.17 -29.92 1.24
N ASP A 269 7.26 -30.86 1.49
CA ASP A 269 5.89 -30.69 0.99
C ASP A 269 5.36 -29.38 1.61
N LEU A 270 4.89 -28.47 0.76
CA LEU A 270 4.35 -27.18 1.19
C LEU A 270 3.29 -27.34 2.29
N ARG A 271 2.51 -28.43 2.23
CA ARG A 271 1.46 -28.72 3.21
C ARG A 271 2.01 -28.85 4.63
N ASP A 272 3.22 -29.38 4.76
CA ASP A 272 3.89 -29.56 6.05
C ASP A 272 4.32 -28.22 6.67
N LEU A 273 4.47 -27.17 5.85
CA LEU A 273 4.76 -25.83 6.35
C LEU A 273 3.54 -25.16 6.98
N PHE A 274 2.30 -25.56 6.64
CA PHE A 274 1.06 -24.94 7.15
C PHE A 274 0.67 -25.44 8.54
N THR A 275 1.62 -25.50 9.46
CA THR A 275 1.40 -25.86 10.87
C THR A 275 0.73 -24.73 11.67
N PRO A 276 0.13 -25.03 12.83
CA PRO A 276 -0.33 -23.98 13.74
C PRO A 276 0.78 -23.00 14.16
N ALA A 277 2.02 -23.49 14.30
CA ALA A 277 3.19 -22.68 14.62
C ALA A 277 3.52 -21.68 13.50
N PHE A 278 3.41 -22.11 12.23
CA PHE A 278 3.57 -21.23 11.08
C PHE A 278 2.54 -20.10 11.09
N PHE A 279 1.26 -20.39 11.30
CA PHE A 279 0.22 -19.35 11.35
C PHE A 279 0.46 -18.35 12.49
N PHE A 280 0.87 -18.83 13.67
CA PHE A 280 1.20 -17.97 14.79
C PHE A 280 2.41 -17.07 14.48
N ALA A 281 3.50 -17.65 13.98
CA ALA A 281 4.71 -16.90 13.60
C ALA A 281 4.41 -15.87 12.49
N MET A 282 3.60 -16.26 11.49
CA MET A 282 3.19 -15.38 10.40
C MET A 282 2.33 -14.22 10.92
N ALA A 283 1.36 -14.50 11.80
CA ALA A 283 0.55 -13.47 12.43
C ALA A 283 1.40 -12.52 13.29
N ALA A 284 2.36 -13.03 14.05
CA ALA A 284 3.29 -12.21 14.84
C ALA A 284 4.16 -11.31 13.96
N TYR A 285 4.71 -11.85 12.87
CA TYR A 285 5.47 -11.08 11.89
C TYR A 285 4.62 -9.99 11.25
N MET A 286 3.43 -10.34 10.77
CA MET A 286 2.48 -9.40 10.17
C MET A 286 2.08 -8.30 11.16
N PHE A 287 1.85 -8.65 12.43
CA PHE A 287 1.53 -7.69 13.46
C PHE A 287 2.63 -6.65 13.63
N VAL A 288 3.89 -7.09 13.78
CA VAL A 288 5.03 -6.16 13.91
C VAL A 288 5.17 -5.28 12.66
N ARG A 289 5.09 -5.88 11.47
CA ARG A 289 5.19 -5.17 10.20
C ARG A 289 4.08 -4.13 10.03
N PHE A 290 2.82 -4.49 10.30
CA PHE A 290 1.69 -3.58 10.18
C PHE A 290 1.70 -2.53 11.27
N PHE A 291 2.13 -2.84 12.49
CA PHE A 291 2.30 -1.84 13.55
C PHE A 291 3.26 -0.73 13.13
N MET A 292 4.44 -1.13 12.63
CA MET A 292 5.43 -0.18 12.13
C MET A 292 4.92 0.59 10.91
N THR A 293 4.22 -0.09 10.00
CA THR A 293 3.59 0.54 8.82
C THR A 293 2.50 1.53 9.21
N GLY A 294 1.69 1.23 10.22
CA GLY A 294 0.65 2.12 10.73
C GLY A 294 1.24 3.38 11.36
N LEU A 295 2.35 3.25 12.10
CA LEU A 295 3.11 4.42 12.56
C LEU A 295 3.59 5.26 11.37
N LEU A 296 4.23 4.63 10.38
CA LEU A 296 4.74 5.33 9.20
C LEU A 296 3.62 6.06 8.44
N MET A 297 2.51 5.37 8.15
CA MET A 297 1.33 5.92 7.49
C MET A 297 0.89 7.20 8.20
N HIS A 298 0.69 7.13 9.51
CA HIS A 298 0.22 8.27 10.29
C HIS A 298 1.18 9.46 10.28
N TYR A 299 2.50 9.24 10.34
CA TYR A 299 3.48 10.33 10.27
C TYR A 299 3.63 10.89 8.86
N CYS A 300 3.49 10.06 7.82
CA CYS A 300 3.49 10.50 6.42
C CYS A 300 2.31 11.42 6.10
N ASP A 301 1.18 11.31 6.80
CA ASP A 301 0.04 12.21 6.62
C ASP A 301 0.28 13.64 7.14
N GLY A 302 1.27 13.81 8.03
CA GLY A 302 1.56 15.05 8.74
C GLY A 302 1.86 16.25 7.84
N PRO A 303 2.80 16.18 6.87
CA PRO A 303 3.14 17.30 6.00
C PRO A 303 1.96 17.85 5.18
N ALA A 304 1.11 16.96 4.65
CA ALA A 304 -0.08 17.36 3.91
C ALA A 304 -1.12 18.03 4.82
N ALA A 305 -1.33 17.49 6.01
CA ALA A 305 -2.25 18.08 6.98
C ALA A 305 -1.77 19.45 7.50
N PHE A 306 -0.46 19.60 7.72
CA PHE A 306 0.15 20.87 8.08
C PHE A 306 -0.06 21.92 6.98
N ALA A 307 0.08 21.54 5.71
CA ALA A 307 -0.20 22.44 4.58
C ALA A 307 -1.68 22.86 4.55
N ALA A 308 -2.61 21.92 4.79
CA ALA A 308 -4.05 22.20 4.83
C ALA A 308 -4.48 23.11 5.99
N ARG A 309 -3.79 23.07 7.14
CA ARG A 309 -4.02 24.03 8.24
C ARG A 309 -3.67 25.47 7.84
N HIS A 310 -2.64 25.64 7.02
CA HIS A 310 -2.16 26.94 6.54
C HIS A 310 -2.78 27.34 5.19
N ASP A 311 -4.00 26.90 4.93
CA ASP A 311 -4.74 27.21 3.71
C ASP A 311 -5.03 28.72 3.61
N PRO A 312 -4.61 29.38 2.51
CA PRO A 312 -4.86 30.81 2.30
C PRO A 312 -6.35 31.19 2.16
N ALA A 313 -7.25 30.24 1.90
CA ALA A 313 -8.69 30.51 1.82
C ALA A 313 -9.42 30.53 3.18
N GLY A 314 -8.69 30.30 4.29
CA GLY A 314 -9.19 30.34 5.66
C GLY A 314 -8.63 29.16 6.45
N GLY A 315 -7.66 29.41 7.34
CA GLY A 315 -7.00 28.37 8.12
C GLY A 315 -7.94 27.68 9.10
N VAL A 316 -7.60 26.44 9.48
CA VAL A 316 -8.31 25.72 10.55
C VAL A 316 -8.25 26.52 11.86
N ASP A 317 -7.09 27.11 12.13
CA ASP A 317 -6.86 27.93 13.32
C ASP A 317 -7.56 29.32 13.24
N ASP A 318 -7.96 29.76 12.04
CA ASP A 318 -8.75 30.99 11.86
C ASP A 318 -10.24 30.72 12.07
N THR A 319 -10.71 29.53 11.70
CA THR A 319 -12.10 29.08 11.94
C THR A 319 -12.34 28.71 13.40
N GLU A 320 -11.37 28.06 14.08
CA GLU A 320 -11.46 27.80 15.53
C GLU A 320 -11.49 29.09 16.37
N LYS A 321 -10.73 30.13 15.98
CA LYS A 321 -10.78 31.43 16.67
C LYS A 321 -12.13 32.10 16.56
N ILE A 322 -12.76 32.08 15.38
CA ILE A 322 -14.08 32.69 15.19
C ILE A 322 -15.13 31.96 16.03
N ALA A 323 -15.08 30.63 16.12
CA ALA A 323 -16.01 29.83 16.92
C ALA A 323 -15.87 30.03 18.45
N THR A 324 -14.75 30.59 18.94
CA THR A 324 -14.59 30.95 20.37
C THR A 324 -15.12 32.34 20.73
N PHE A 325 -15.57 33.13 19.75
CA PHE A 325 -16.12 34.48 19.98
C PHE A 325 -17.64 34.58 19.77
N ASP A 326 -18.30 33.49 19.38
CA ASP A 326 -19.76 33.32 19.37
C ASP A 326 -20.23 32.51 20.60
#